data_AF-A0A261G213-F1
#
_entry.id   AF-A0A261G213-F1
#
_cell.length_a   1.000
_cell.length_b   1.000
_cell.length_c   1.000
_cell.angle_alpha   90.00
_cell.angle_beta   90.00
_cell.angle_gamma   90.00
#
_symmetry.space_group_name_H-M   'P 1'
#
loop_
_entity.id
_entity.type
_entity.pdbx_description
1 polymer ?
#
loop_
_entity_poly.entity_id
_entity_poly.type
_entity_poly.pdbx_seq_one_letter_code
_entity_poly.pdbx_strand_id
1 'polypeptide(L)'
;MVQRKAVVVTHRRIRSSSNVVSEAVDQLQASGFTVNVIDNLEVPSYGSQPRVVDDDTEIVVVLGGDGTMLGAAELVKCTNVPIVGINLGHVGFLAEFESFQMSEAIGKIADRDYSIDARMVAHIDLWLPKSKGPITDWALNDMTLERSDRGKMVELSIRVNDVEMSSFGCDGVIVATPTGSTAYAFSAGGPIVWPDVQALQMVPLAAHALFARPLIIGSSSTFTFDILDESTSDGWICCDGRRQRWVPKGSRVLVRESHDRLRLARLSGTSFTKRLVTKFSLPVIGWRENRHFRGQFGNMSYAQSRRTGGSDPVLGSDNDAVPSQPVGNNDEPDSSSSAPHSMAAYDAPNGDRDA
;
A
#
# COMPACT_ATOMS: atom_id res chain seq x y z
N MET A 1 -37.56 12.25 16.82
CA MET A 1 -36.71 11.96 15.65
C MET A 1 -35.51 11.18 16.15
N VAL A 2 -35.14 10.07 15.52
CA VAL A 2 -33.91 9.35 15.87
C VAL A 2 -32.73 10.25 15.49
N GLN A 3 -31.87 10.54 16.45
CA GLN A 3 -30.72 11.42 16.29
C GLN A 3 -29.70 10.71 15.39
N ARG A 4 -29.40 11.26 14.21
CA ARG A 4 -28.44 10.68 13.27
C ARG A 4 -27.02 10.89 13.83
N LYS A 5 -26.19 9.85 13.87
CA LYS A 5 -24.83 9.93 14.38
C LYS A 5 -23.80 9.78 13.26
N ALA A 6 -22.80 10.64 13.26
CA ALA A 6 -21.63 10.53 12.39
C ALA A 6 -20.35 10.54 13.24
N VAL A 7 -19.35 9.77 12.83
CA VAL A 7 -18.02 9.81 13.44
C VAL A 7 -17.03 10.40 12.45
N VAL A 8 -16.37 11.49 12.82
CA VAL A 8 -15.29 12.09 12.02
C VAL A 8 -13.96 11.52 12.50
N VAL A 9 -13.23 10.88 11.59
CA VAL A 9 -11.90 10.33 11.86
C VAL A 9 -10.85 11.16 11.15
N THR A 10 -9.80 11.56 11.85
CA THR A 10 -8.68 12.30 11.25
C THR A 10 -7.37 11.98 11.95
N HIS A 11 -6.25 12.48 11.43
CA HIS A 11 -4.97 12.37 12.10
C HIS A 11 -4.75 13.56 13.04
N ARG A 12 -4.18 13.36 14.25
CA ARG A 12 -3.90 14.42 15.24
C ARG A 12 -3.29 15.69 14.64
N ARG A 13 -2.30 15.54 13.76
CA ARG A 13 -1.64 16.67 13.07
C ARG A 13 -2.62 17.55 12.31
N ILE A 14 -3.56 16.94 11.58
CA ILE A 14 -4.56 17.66 10.77
C ILE A 14 -5.53 18.43 11.67
N ARG A 15 -5.97 17.81 12.78
CA ARG A 15 -6.83 18.49 13.77
C ARG A 15 -6.16 19.74 14.34
N SER A 16 -4.85 19.68 14.59
CA SER A 16 -4.11 20.83 15.14
C SER A 16 -3.73 21.89 14.11
N SER A 17 -3.68 21.56 12.83
CA SER A 17 -3.10 22.43 11.79
C SER A 17 -4.12 23.03 10.82
N SER A 18 -5.39 22.63 10.88
CA SER A 18 -6.38 23.00 9.87
C SER A 18 -7.79 23.15 10.44
N ASN A 19 -8.50 24.17 9.96
CA ASN A 19 -9.91 24.41 10.27
C ASN A 19 -10.84 23.42 9.54
N VAL A 20 -10.31 22.55 8.67
CA VAL A 20 -11.12 21.61 7.88
C VAL A 20 -11.90 20.65 8.78
N VAL A 21 -11.34 20.24 9.92
CA VAL A 21 -12.04 19.33 10.85
C VAL A 21 -13.23 20.03 11.50
N SER A 22 -13.04 21.28 11.98
CA SER A 22 -14.16 22.06 12.52
C SER A 22 -15.21 22.34 11.47
N GLU A 23 -14.81 22.70 10.26
CA GLU A 23 -15.73 22.98 9.16
C GLU A 23 -16.56 21.74 8.79
N ALA A 24 -15.94 20.55 8.72
CA ALA A 24 -16.65 19.30 8.49
C ALA A 24 -17.66 19.00 9.61
N VAL A 25 -17.26 19.19 10.86
CA VAL A 25 -18.11 18.98 12.04
C VAL A 25 -19.31 19.93 12.00
N ASP A 26 -19.08 21.22 11.75
CA ASP A 26 -20.12 22.24 11.72
C ASP A 26 -21.14 21.95 10.60
N GLN A 27 -20.67 21.58 9.41
CA GLN A 27 -21.54 21.24 8.27
C GLN A 27 -22.36 19.96 8.52
N LEU A 28 -21.76 18.94 9.14
CA LEU A 28 -22.48 17.72 9.54
C LEU A 28 -23.53 18.03 10.62
N GLN A 29 -23.19 18.86 11.62
CA GLN A 29 -24.14 19.28 12.65
C GLN A 29 -25.30 20.09 12.08
N ALA A 30 -25.01 21.03 11.17
CA ALA A 30 -26.03 21.80 10.44
C ALA A 30 -26.95 20.89 9.60
N SER A 31 -26.44 19.74 9.16
CA SER A 31 -27.19 18.70 8.43
C SER A 31 -27.96 17.73 9.34
N GLY A 32 -27.98 17.99 10.66
CA GLY A 32 -28.76 17.22 11.64
C GLY A 32 -28.04 16.01 12.24
N PHE A 33 -26.71 15.93 12.10
CA PHE A 33 -25.92 14.88 12.75
C PHE A 33 -25.43 15.28 14.14
N THR A 34 -25.38 14.31 15.05
CA THR A 34 -24.51 14.36 16.23
C THR A 34 -23.16 13.80 15.86
N VAL A 35 -22.11 14.59 16.08
CA VAL A 35 -20.79 14.29 15.56
C VAL A 35 -19.82 14.00 16.70
N ASN A 36 -19.18 12.83 16.65
CA ASN A 36 -18.04 12.51 17.50
C ASN A 36 -16.75 12.56 16.68
N VAL A 37 -15.67 13.10 17.23
CA VAL A 37 -14.38 13.22 16.54
C VAL A 37 -13.36 12.28 17.17
N ILE A 38 -12.76 11.43 16.34
CA ILE A 38 -11.66 10.54 16.70
C ILE A 38 -10.42 10.98 15.92
N ASP A 39 -9.43 11.52 16.62
CA ASP A 39 -8.18 12.02 16.03
C ASP A 39 -6.94 11.20 16.41
N ASN A 40 -7.11 10.28 17.35
CA ASN A 40 -6.08 9.38 17.83
C ASN A 40 -6.55 7.94 17.70
N LEU A 41 -6.11 7.30 16.61
CA LEU A 41 -6.26 5.86 16.44
C LEU A 41 -5.00 5.18 16.92
N GLU A 42 -5.02 4.76 18.18
CA GLU A 42 -3.98 3.86 18.69
C GLU A 42 -4.02 2.58 17.87
N VAL A 43 -2.84 2.16 17.41
CA VAL A 43 -2.72 0.92 16.63
C VAL A 43 -2.92 -0.24 17.59
N PRO A 44 -3.97 -1.07 17.41
CA PRO A 44 -4.17 -2.23 18.26
C PRO A 44 -3.01 -3.22 18.08
N SER A 45 -2.74 -4.00 19.13
CA SER A 45 -1.80 -5.12 19.01
C SER A 45 -2.38 -6.18 18.07
N TYR A 46 -1.52 -6.88 17.33
CA TYR A 46 -1.96 -7.98 16.47
C TYR A 46 -2.80 -8.99 17.25
N GLY A 47 -3.96 -9.34 16.71
CA GLY A 47 -4.92 -10.27 17.29
C GLY A 47 -5.76 -9.73 18.45
N SER A 48 -5.70 -8.42 18.72
CA SER A 48 -6.61 -7.78 19.69
C SER A 48 -7.90 -7.32 19.01
N GLN A 49 -8.99 -7.28 19.77
CA GLN A 49 -10.26 -6.75 19.27
C GLN A 49 -10.14 -5.23 19.10
N PRO A 50 -10.44 -4.68 17.92
CA PRO A 50 -10.40 -3.24 17.71
C PRO A 50 -11.55 -2.57 18.48
N ARG A 51 -11.36 -1.31 18.86
CA ARG A 51 -12.45 -0.46 19.30
C ARG A 51 -13.38 -0.22 18.11
N VAL A 52 -14.64 -0.58 18.24
CA VAL A 52 -15.66 -0.33 17.20
C VAL A 52 -16.52 0.89 17.54
N VAL A 53 -17.11 1.50 16.52
CA VAL A 53 -18.14 2.54 16.68
C VAL A 53 -19.43 1.95 17.25
N ASP A 54 -20.28 2.80 17.82
CA ASP A 54 -21.60 2.40 18.29
C ASP A 54 -22.47 1.88 17.13
N ASP A 55 -23.32 0.88 17.40
CA ASP A 55 -24.21 0.26 16.40
C ASP A 55 -25.20 1.24 15.74
N ASP A 56 -25.49 2.36 16.40
CA ASP A 56 -26.38 3.42 15.90
C ASP A 56 -25.63 4.53 15.12
N THR A 57 -24.33 4.34 14.86
CA THR A 57 -23.54 5.21 13.98
C THR A 57 -24.01 5.04 12.53
N GLU A 58 -24.42 6.13 11.88
CA GLU A 58 -24.90 6.07 10.49
C GLU A 58 -23.73 6.01 9.49
N ILE A 59 -22.65 6.75 9.74
CA ILE A 59 -21.50 6.82 8.83
C ILE A 59 -20.23 7.26 9.55
N VAL A 60 -19.08 6.77 9.09
CA VAL A 60 -17.76 7.26 9.47
C VAL A 60 -17.20 8.11 8.33
N VAL A 61 -16.88 9.38 8.62
CA VAL A 61 -16.29 10.34 7.69
C VAL A 61 -14.80 10.49 8.00
N VAL A 62 -13.94 10.10 7.07
CA VAL A 62 -12.49 10.16 7.23
C VAL A 62 -11.95 11.39 6.54
N LEU A 63 -11.28 12.25 7.29
CA LEU A 63 -10.58 13.43 6.79
C LEU A 63 -9.08 13.13 6.75
N GLY A 64 -8.58 12.68 5.60
CA GLY A 64 -7.20 12.24 5.44
C GLY A 64 -6.98 11.35 4.22
N GLY A 65 -5.78 10.78 4.13
CA GLY A 65 -5.41 9.87 3.04
C GLY A 65 -5.73 8.40 3.34
N ASP A 66 -5.23 7.51 2.47
CA ASP A 66 -5.47 6.06 2.56
C ASP A 66 -4.98 5.46 3.91
N GLY A 67 -3.89 5.96 4.50
CA GLY A 67 -3.44 5.52 5.83
C GLY A 67 -4.42 5.86 6.96
N THR A 68 -5.13 7.00 6.86
CA THR A 68 -6.19 7.37 7.80
C THR A 68 -7.43 6.51 7.57
N MET A 69 -7.73 6.16 6.31
CA MET A 69 -8.80 5.23 5.95
C MET A 69 -8.57 3.83 6.54
N LEU A 70 -7.35 3.31 6.50
CA LEU A 70 -7.01 2.02 7.12
C LEU A 70 -7.21 2.04 8.64
N GLY A 71 -6.84 3.15 9.29
CA GLY A 71 -7.14 3.33 10.70
C GLY A 71 -8.66 3.38 10.98
N ALA A 72 -9.42 4.08 10.15
CA ALA A 72 -10.87 4.15 10.30
C ALA A 72 -11.55 2.79 10.05
N ALA A 73 -10.98 1.96 9.18
CA ALA A 73 -11.47 0.60 8.92
C ALA A 73 -11.47 -0.27 10.19
N GLU A 74 -10.56 -0.03 11.13
CA GLU A 74 -10.55 -0.70 12.44
C GLU A 74 -11.82 -0.40 13.25
N LEU A 75 -12.38 0.81 13.12
CA LEU A 75 -13.57 1.23 13.87
C LEU A 75 -14.87 0.62 13.36
N VAL A 76 -14.90 0.15 12.11
CA VAL A 76 -16.13 -0.40 11.49
C VAL A 76 -15.98 -1.89 11.18
N LYS A 77 -14.86 -2.51 11.55
CA LYS A 77 -14.68 -3.95 11.32
C LYS A 77 -15.78 -4.71 12.05
N CYS A 78 -16.41 -5.65 11.34
CA CYS A 78 -17.57 -6.42 11.82
C CYS A 78 -18.85 -5.59 12.07
N THR A 79 -18.93 -4.34 11.59
CA THR A 79 -20.15 -3.53 11.64
C THR A 79 -20.71 -3.30 10.23
N ASN A 80 -21.94 -2.80 10.16
CA ASN A 80 -22.59 -2.42 8.90
C ASN A 80 -22.36 -0.95 8.52
N VAL A 81 -21.59 -0.22 9.32
CA VAL A 81 -21.38 1.22 9.20
C VAL A 81 -20.43 1.51 8.04
N PRO A 82 -20.86 2.28 7.02
CA PRO A 82 -20.00 2.63 5.90
C PRO A 82 -18.95 3.68 6.28
N ILE A 83 -17.82 3.64 5.59
CA ILE A 83 -16.78 4.66 5.65
C ILE A 83 -16.76 5.47 4.35
N VAL A 84 -16.67 6.79 4.46
CA VAL A 84 -16.38 7.68 3.34
C VAL A 84 -15.09 8.44 3.60
N GLY A 85 -14.22 8.52 2.60
CA GLY A 85 -12.97 9.27 2.68
C GLY A 85 -13.03 10.59 1.94
N ILE A 86 -12.71 11.68 2.64
CA ILE A 86 -12.44 13.00 2.08
C ILE A 86 -10.95 13.26 2.23
N ASN A 87 -10.25 13.24 1.10
CA ASN A 87 -8.84 13.47 0.99
C ASN A 87 -8.51 14.96 1.13
N LEU A 88 -7.50 15.28 1.95
CA LEU A 88 -7.04 16.64 2.19
C LEU A 88 -5.81 17.02 1.34
N GLY A 89 -5.50 16.23 0.32
CA GLY A 89 -4.33 16.40 -0.55
C GLY A 89 -4.44 15.56 -1.83
N HIS A 90 -3.38 14.81 -2.16
CA HIS A 90 -3.31 14.04 -3.41
C HIS A 90 -4.25 12.84 -3.45
N VAL A 91 -4.99 12.66 -4.55
CA VAL A 91 -5.90 11.54 -4.84
C VAL A 91 -5.33 10.18 -4.40
N GLY A 92 -6.09 9.46 -3.57
CA GLY A 92 -5.80 8.11 -3.09
C GLY A 92 -6.63 7.05 -3.82
N PHE A 93 -6.47 5.78 -3.47
CA PHE A 93 -7.35 4.72 -4.01
C PHE A 93 -8.61 4.49 -3.17
N LEU A 94 -8.57 4.84 -1.88
CA LEU A 94 -9.69 4.65 -0.95
C LEU A 94 -10.51 5.92 -0.77
N ALA A 95 -9.85 7.07 -0.65
CA ALA A 95 -10.52 8.36 -0.48
C ALA A 95 -11.19 8.86 -1.77
N GLU A 96 -12.37 9.48 -1.65
CA GLU A 96 -13.26 9.84 -2.74
C GLU A 96 -13.15 11.31 -3.18
N PHE A 97 -13.08 12.25 -2.24
CA PHE A 97 -13.21 13.69 -2.52
C PHE A 97 -11.94 14.45 -2.17
N GLU A 98 -11.71 15.57 -2.85
CA GLU A 98 -10.73 16.56 -2.40
C GLU A 98 -11.39 17.54 -1.41
N SER A 99 -10.61 18.16 -0.53
CA SER A 99 -11.10 19.01 0.56
C SER A 99 -12.00 20.16 0.11
N PHE A 100 -11.79 20.70 -1.09
CA PHE A 100 -12.62 21.78 -1.64
C PHE A 100 -14.03 21.36 -2.02
N GLN A 101 -14.32 20.05 -2.07
CA GLN A 101 -15.63 19.47 -2.37
C GLN A 101 -16.38 19.02 -1.10
N MET A 102 -15.90 19.40 0.08
CA MET A 102 -16.43 18.90 1.36
C MET A 102 -17.93 19.21 1.55
N SER A 103 -18.40 20.40 1.18
CA SER A 103 -19.81 20.75 1.30
C SER A 103 -20.72 19.92 0.39
N GLU A 104 -20.27 19.62 -0.83
CA GLU A 104 -20.99 18.71 -1.73
C GLU A 104 -21.04 17.30 -1.12
N ALA A 105 -19.90 16.82 -0.61
CA ALA A 105 -19.79 15.50 0.00
C ALA A 105 -20.72 15.37 1.22
N ILE A 106 -20.73 16.37 2.11
CA ILE A 106 -21.59 16.37 3.31
C ILE A 106 -23.07 16.46 2.94
N GLY A 107 -23.43 17.27 1.93
CA GLY A 107 -24.81 17.30 1.41
C GLY A 107 -25.27 15.92 0.93
N LYS A 108 -24.46 15.24 0.12
CA LYS A 108 -24.76 13.88 -0.34
C LYS A 108 -24.85 12.87 0.81
N ILE A 109 -23.99 12.98 1.82
CA ILE A 109 -24.08 12.15 3.04
C ILE A 109 -25.40 12.40 3.77
N ALA A 110 -25.79 13.66 3.93
CA ALA A 110 -27.03 14.05 4.60
C ALA A 110 -28.26 13.49 3.87
N ASP A 111 -28.25 13.52 2.53
CA ASP A 111 -29.34 13.01 1.68
C ASP A 111 -29.29 11.49 1.47
N ARG A 112 -28.25 10.80 1.97
CA ARG A 112 -27.94 9.39 1.71
C ARG A 112 -27.77 9.08 0.21
N ASP A 113 -27.33 10.08 -0.55
CA ASP A 113 -26.99 9.96 -1.96
C ASP A 113 -25.56 9.41 -2.12
N TYR A 114 -25.42 8.12 -1.81
CA TYR A 114 -24.20 7.36 -2.06
C TYR A 114 -24.52 5.90 -2.35
N SER A 115 -23.61 5.26 -3.08
CA SER A 115 -23.62 3.81 -3.25
C SER A 115 -22.67 3.14 -2.26
N ILE A 116 -22.94 1.87 -1.93
CA ILE A 116 -22.07 1.05 -1.08
C ILE A 116 -21.21 0.16 -1.96
N ASP A 117 -19.90 0.33 -1.85
CA ASP A 117 -18.87 -0.51 -2.46
C ASP A 117 -18.28 -1.45 -1.39
N ALA A 118 -18.65 -2.73 -1.46
CA ALA A 118 -18.25 -3.73 -0.48
C ALA A 118 -16.89 -4.35 -0.83
N ARG A 119 -15.89 -4.07 -0.01
CA ARG A 119 -14.50 -4.53 -0.20
C ARG A 119 -14.24 -5.85 0.51
N MET A 120 -13.64 -6.77 -0.22
CA MET A 120 -13.09 -8.00 0.31
C MET A 120 -12.02 -7.69 1.37
N VAL A 121 -12.03 -8.44 2.45
CA VAL A 121 -11.06 -8.37 3.55
C VAL A 121 -10.40 -9.75 3.66
N ALA A 122 -9.08 -9.78 3.89
CA ALA A 122 -8.39 -11.01 4.22
C ALA A 122 -8.55 -11.33 5.71
N HIS A 123 -8.82 -12.59 6.04
CA HIS A 123 -8.76 -13.16 7.37
C HIS A 123 -7.44 -13.90 7.54
N ILE A 124 -6.75 -13.68 8.65
CA ILE A 124 -5.45 -14.26 8.95
C ILE A 124 -5.55 -15.07 10.24
N ASP A 125 -5.18 -16.34 10.18
CA ASP A 125 -5.06 -17.22 11.35
C ASP A 125 -3.57 -17.54 11.57
N LEU A 126 -3.03 -17.19 12.74
CA LEU A 126 -1.64 -17.45 13.13
C LEU A 126 -1.57 -18.49 14.26
N TRP A 127 -0.97 -19.65 14.00
CA TRP A 127 -0.65 -20.64 15.02
C TRP A 127 0.82 -20.51 15.42
N LEU A 128 1.04 -20.20 16.70
CA LEU A 128 2.37 -20.24 17.30
C LEU A 128 2.73 -21.68 17.68
N PRO A 129 4.03 -22.03 17.80
CA PRO A 129 4.47 -23.35 18.23
C PRO A 129 3.81 -23.74 19.55
N LYS A 130 3.29 -24.97 19.61
CA LYS A 130 2.61 -25.54 20.79
C LYS A 130 1.33 -24.78 21.23
N SER A 131 0.80 -23.86 20.42
CA SER A 131 -0.47 -23.19 20.71
C SER A 131 -1.66 -24.13 20.52
N LYS A 132 -2.71 -23.94 21.33
CA LYS A 132 -3.96 -24.73 21.24
C LYS A 132 -4.91 -24.23 20.15
N GLY A 133 -4.69 -23.04 19.61
CA GLY A 133 -5.55 -22.40 18.63
C GLY A 133 -4.92 -21.15 18.03
N PRO A 134 -5.48 -20.60 16.95
CA PRO A 134 -4.91 -19.47 16.25
C PRO A 134 -5.13 -18.15 17.00
N ILE A 135 -4.18 -17.23 16.80
CA ILE A 135 -4.39 -15.79 16.99
C ILE A 135 -4.92 -15.26 15.66
N THR A 136 -6.09 -14.63 15.68
CA THR A 136 -6.78 -14.19 14.46
C THR A 136 -6.64 -12.69 14.25
N ASP A 137 -6.32 -12.26 13.03
CA ASP A 137 -6.33 -10.86 12.61
C ASP A 137 -6.91 -10.76 11.19
N TRP A 138 -6.90 -9.58 10.59
CA TRP A 138 -7.45 -9.31 9.27
C TRP A 138 -6.62 -8.27 8.53
N ALA A 139 -6.82 -8.12 7.22
CA ALA A 139 -6.21 -7.05 6.44
C ALA A 139 -7.15 -6.55 5.34
N LEU A 140 -7.29 -5.23 5.21
CA LEU A 140 -8.00 -4.62 4.08
C LEU A 140 -7.11 -4.59 2.84
N ASN A 141 -5.85 -4.19 3.01
CA ASN A 141 -4.87 -4.14 1.94
C ASN A 141 -4.11 -5.46 1.90
N ASP A 142 -3.23 -5.68 2.87
CA ASP A 142 -2.28 -6.77 2.82
C ASP A 142 -1.80 -7.23 4.20
N MET A 143 -1.40 -8.50 4.26
CA MET A 143 -0.58 -9.07 5.31
C MET A 143 0.82 -9.28 4.76
N THR A 144 1.83 -8.84 5.48
CA THR A 144 3.24 -9.17 5.21
C THR A 144 3.74 -10.16 6.25
N LEU A 145 4.49 -11.16 5.81
CA LEU A 145 5.29 -12.02 6.66
C LEU A 145 6.74 -11.87 6.21
N GLU A 146 7.51 -11.15 7.01
CA GLU A 146 8.89 -10.75 6.68
C GLU A 146 9.88 -11.39 7.64
N ARG A 147 11.15 -11.41 7.29
CA ARG A 147 12.23 -11.76 8.22
C ARG A 147 12.25 -10.80 9.42
N SER A 148 12.46 -11.33 10.62
CA SER A 148 12.70 -10.51 11.82
C SER A 148 14.12 -9.93 11.87
N ASP A 149 15.11 -10.67 11.36
CA ASP A 149 16.52 -10.29 11.35
C ASP A 149 16.94 -9.83 9.95
N ARG A 150 17.36 -8.56 9.82
CA ARG A 150 17.71 -7.97 8.52
C ARG A 150 18.90 -8.65 7.83
N GLY A 151 19.78 -9.31 8.58
CA GLY A 151 20.99 -9.96 8.05
C GLY A 151 20.79 -11.40 7.58
N LYS A 152 19.56 -11.94 7.68
CA LYS A 152 19.25 -13.34 7.40
C LYS A 152 18.08 -13.47 6.44
N MET A 153 17.76 -14.68 6.00
CA MET A 153 16.52 -14.96 5.27
C MET A 153 15.54 -15.71 6.16
N VAL A 154 14.25 -15.50 5.93
CA VAL A 154 13.20 -16.37 6.46
C VAL A 154 12.95 -17.48 5.43
N GLU A 155 12.88 -18.72 5.91
CA GLU A 155 12.64 -19.90 5.09
C GLU A 155 11.16 -20.26 5.25
N LEU A 156 10.42 -20.20 4.14
CA LEU A 156 8.98 -20.39 4.12
C LEU A 156 8.61 -21.57 3.22
N SER A 157 7.81 -22.49 3.76
CA SER A 157 7.02 -23.44 2.96
C SER A 157 5.66 -22.79 2.65
N ILE A 158 5.21 -22.95 1.40
CA ILE A 158 4.01 -22.32 0.86
C ILE A 158 3.06 -23.39 0.34
N ARG A 159 1.83 -23.35 0.85
CA ARG A 159 0.73 -24.23 0.46
C ARG A 159 -0.45 -23.43 -0.09
N VAL A 160 -1.12 -24.00 -1.09
CA VAL A 160 -2.42 -23.53 -1.57
C VAL A 160 -3.43 -24.64 -1.37
N ASN A 161 -4.51 -24.36 -0.63
CA ASN A 161 -5.51 -25.38 -0.25
C ASN A 161 -4.87 -26.64 0.36
N ASP A 162 -3.95 -26.45 1.30
CA ASP A 162 -3.16 -27.49 1.97
C ASP A 162 -2.25 -28.36 1.08
N VAL A 163 -2.10 -28.03 -0.21
CA VAL A 163 -1.16 -28.69 -1.12
C VAL A 163 0.15 -27.90 -1.20
N GLU A 164 1.28 -28.58 -0.98
CA GLU A 164 2.63 -28.01 -1.10
C GLU A 164 2.88 -27.49 -2.51
N MET A 165 3.23 -26.21 -2.61
CA MET A 165 3.50 -25.54 -3.87
C MET A 165 4.97 -25.23 -4.04
N SER A 166 5.61 -24.65 -3.02
CA SER A 166 7.00 -24.20 -3.10
C SER A 166 7.56 -23.97 -1.70
N SER A 167 8.87 -24.03 -1.58
CA SER A 167 9.60 -23.61 -0.39
C SER A 167 10.83 -22.81 -0.78
N PHE A 168 11.08 -21.69 -0.11
CA PHE A 168 12.27 -20.87 -0.38
C PHE A 168 12.63 -19.90 0.76
N GLY A 169 13.92 -19.53 0.76
CA GLY A 169 14.44 -18.40 1.52
C GLY A 169 14.09 -17.08 0.85
N CYS A 170 13.62 -16.12 1.63
CA CYS A 170 13.26 -14.80 1.14
C CYS A 170 13.39 -13.71 2.21
N ASP A 171 13.22 -12.47 1.78
CA ASP A 171 13.02 -11.34 2.68
C ASP A 171 11.64 -11.39 3.35
N GLY A 172 10.67 -12.02 2.68
CA GLY A 172 9.30 -12.20 3.13
C GLY A 172 8.32 -12.51 1.99
N VAL A 173 7.03 -12.49 2.33
CA VAL A 173 5.92 -12.62 1.39
C VAL A 173 4.83 -11.60 1.75
N ILE A 174 4.14 -11.10 0.73
CA ILE A 174 2.94 -10.27 0.88
C ILE A 174 1.75 -11.09 0.41
N VAL A 175 0.67 -11.15 1.20
CA VAL A 175 -0.65 -11.57 0.72
C VAL A 175 -1.58 -10.37 0.72
N ALA A 176 -2.02 -9.97 -0.46
CA ALA A 176 -2.85 -8.79 -0.65
C ALA A 176 -4.26 -9.14 -1.16
N THR A 177 -5.23 -8.34 -0.73
CA THR A 177 -6.55 -8.28 -1.34
C THR A 177 -6.48 -7.52 -2.67
N PRO A 178 -7.57 -7.48 -3.46
CA PRO A 178 -7.65 -6.61 -4.63
C PRO A 178 -7.48 -5.13 -4.28
N THR A 179 -7.96 -4.70 -3.11
CA THR A 179 -7.78 -3.34 -2.61
C THR A 179 -6.31 -3.05 -2.31
N GLY A 180 -5.60 -4.00 -1.72
CA GLY A 180 -4.15 -3.90 -1.45
C GLY A 180 -3.26 -4.06 -2.68
N SER A 181 -3.81 -4.45 -3.84
CA SER A 181 -3.02 -4.64 -5.06
C SER A 181 -2.29 -3.39 -5.54
N THR A 182 -2.78 -2.21 -5.15
CA THR A 182 -2.19 -0.90 -5.47
C THR A 182 -1.34 -0.33 -4.32
N ALA A 183 -1.14 -1.09 -3.24
CA ALA A 183 -0.39 -0.68 -2.05
C ALA A 183 1.02 -1.30 -2.06
N TYR A 184 1.40 -2.04 -1.02
CA TYR A 184 2.75 -2.59 -0.93
C TYR A 184 3.00 -3.67 -2.00
N ALA A 185 1.98 -4.49 -2.28
CA ALA A 185 2.03 -5.49 -3.34
C ALA A 185 2.42 -4.90 -4.71
N PHE A 186 1.90 -3.73 -5.08
CA PHE A 186 2.29 -3.05 -6.32
C PHE A 186 3.79 -2.71 -6.35
N SER A 187 4.28 -2.16 -5.25
CA SER A 187 5.69 -1.77 -5.12
C SER A 187 6.63 -2.96 -5.16
N ALA A 188 6.16 -4.13 -4.69
CA ALA A 188 6.87 -5.41 -4.74
C ALA A 188 6.77 -6.11 -6.12
N GLY A 189 6.12 -5.51 -7.12
CA GLY A 189 5.99 -6.08 -8.46
C GLY A 189 4.76 -6.99 -8.65
N GLY A 190 3.81 -6.95 -7.72
CA GLY A 190 2.51 -7.59 -7.85
C GLY A 190 1.62 -6.91 -8.91
N PRO A 191 0.74 -7.66 -9.58
CA PRO A 191 -0.20 -7.09 -10.53
C PRO A 191 -1.29 -6.26 -9.84
N ILE A 192 -1.80 -5.28 -10.58
CA ILE A 192 -2.99 -4.51 -10.17
C ILE A 192 -4.22 -5.37 -10.41
N VAL A 193 -5.07 -5.48 -9.39
CA VAL A 193 -6.31 -6.25 -9.41
C VAL A 193 -7.46 -5.29 -9.19
N TRP A 194 -8.51 -5.38 -10.01
CA TRP A 194 -9.69 -4.54 -9.84
C TRP A 194 -10.39 -4.84 -8.51
N PRO A 195 -10.92 -3.84 -7.79
CA PRO A 195 -11.48 -4.03 -6.44
C PRO A 195 -12.66 -5.01 -6.34
N ASP A 196 -13.38 -5.26 -7.42
CA ASP A 196 -14.54 -6.15 -7.50
C ASP A 196 -14.18 -7.62 -7.76
N VAL A 197 -12.95 -7.90 -8.20
CA VAL A 197 -12.44 -9.26 -8.40
C VAL A 197 -12.35 -9.99 -7.06
N GLN A 198 -12.81 -11.24 -7.00
CA GLN A 198 -12.75 -12.05 -5.79
C GLN A 198 -11.51 -12.95 -5.80
N ALA A 199 -10.36 -12.39 -5.40
CA ALA A 199 -9.09 -13.09 -5.44
C ALA A 199 -8.11 -12.60 -4.35
N LEU A 200 -7.24 -13.50 -3.89
CA LEU A 200 -6.07 -13.16 -3.10
C LEU A 200 -4.82 -13.25 -3.98
N GLN A 201 -3.89 -12.33 -3.80
CA GLN A 201 -2.58 -12.40 -4.45
C GLN A 201 -1.46 -12.61 -3.44
N MET A 202 -0.48 -13.44 -3.77
CA MET A 202 0.77 -13.61 -3.03
C MET A 202 1.93 -13.07 -3.86
N VAL A 203 2.75 -12.20 -3.27
CA VAL A 203 3.94 -11.60 -3.88
C VAL A 203 5.16 -11.91 -3.02
N PRO A 204 6.10 -12.74 -3.49
CA PRO A 204 7.36 -12.98 -2.79
C PRO A 204 8.25 -11.73 -2.78
N LEU A 205 8.97 -11.50 -1.67
CA LEU A 205 9.94 -10.42 -1.53
C LEU A 205 11.36 -10.98 -1.61
N ALA A 206 12.11 -10.57 -2.66
CA ALA A 206 13.50 -10.97 -2.88
C ALA A 206 13.77 -12.49 -2.67
N ALA A 207 12.86 -13.34 -3.16
CA ALA A 207 12.94 -14.78 -2.94
C ALA A 207 14.07 -15.43 -3.73
N HIS A 208 14.85 -16.26 -3.04
CA HIS A 208 15.95 -17.03 -3.61
C HIS A 208 15.41 -18.37 -4.15
N ALA A 209 14.67 -18.31 -5.26
CA ALA A 209 14.07 -19.47 -5.93
C ALA A 209 14.02 -19.30 -7.46
N LEU A 210 13.98 -20.42 -8.19
CA LEU A 210 13.77 -20.40 -9.65
C LEU A 210 12.36 -19.93 -10.03
N PHE A 211 11.37 -20.28 -9.20
CA PHE A 211 9.99 -19.82 -9.35
C PHE A 211 9.61 -18.90 -8.20
N ALA A 212 9.77 -17.59 -8.42
CA ALA A 212 9.44 -16.52 -7.47
C ALA A 212 8.53 -15.48 -8.13
N ARG A 213 7.45 -15.93 -8.77
CA ARG A 213 6.48 -15.05 -9.44
C ARG A 213 5.29 -14.74 -8.51
N PRO A 214 4.66 -13.56 -8.66
CA PRO A 214 3.36 -13.31 -8.04
C PRO A 214 2.33 -14.36 -8.46
N LEU A 215 1.48 -14.76 -7.52
CA LEU A 215 0.43 -15.74 -7.72
C LEU A 215 -0.92 -15.15 -7.33
N ILE A 216 -1.95 -15.45 -8.11
CA ILE A 216 -3.33 -15.08 -7.79
C ILE A 216 -4.14 -16.36 -7.66
N ILE A 217 -4.89 -16.48 -6.55
CA ILE A 217 -5.84 -17.56 -6.32
C ILE A 217 -7.24 -16.99 -6.15
N GLY A 218 -8.27 -17.77 -6.46
CA GLY A 218 -9.66 -17.38 -6.17
C GLY A 218 -9.89 -17.20 -4.67
N SER A 219 -10.80 -16.31 -4.28
CA SER A 219 -11.00 -15.94 -2.86
C SER A 219 -11.46 -17.09 -1.96
N SER A 220 -12.06 -18.13 -2.54
CA SER A 220 -12.45 -19.36 -1.83
C SER A 220 -11.27 -20.27 -1.48
N SER A 221 -10.09 -20.04 -2.08
CA SER A 221 -8.87 -20.77 -1.78
C SER A 221 -8.08 -20.11 -0.65
N THR A 222 -7.14 -20.85 -0.08
CA THR A 222 -6.29 -20.38 1.02
C THR A 222 -4.82 -20.38 0.63
N PHE A 223 -4.07 -19.39 1.13
CA PHE A 223 -2.62 -19.47 1.22
C PHE A 223 -2.24 -19.90 2.63
N THR A 224 -1.30 -20.83 2.75
CA THR A 224 -0.71 -21.19 4.04
C THR A 224 0.81 -21.09 3.96
N PHE A 225 1.41 -20.50 4.98
CA PHE A 225 2.85 -20.31 5.13
C PHE A 225 3.30 -20.95 6.43
N ASP A 226 4.29 -21.83 6.35
CA ASP A 226 4.96 -22.40 7.51
C ASP A 226 6.37 -21.81 7.58
N ILE A 227 6.73 -21.19 8.72
CA ILE A 227 8.12 -20.78 8.96
C ILE A 227 8.90 -22.02 9.37
N LEU A 228 9.85 -22.45 8.54
CA LEU A 228 10.57 -23.70 8.73
C LEU A 228 11.46 -23.65 9.98
N ASP A 229 11.59 -24.79 10.68
CA ASP A 229 12.40 -24.89 11.91
C ASP A 229 13.89 -24.64 11.63
N GLU A 230 14.36 -25.04 10.45
CA GLU A 230 15.71 -24.81 9.93
C GLU A 230 15.95 -23.35 9.51
N SER A 231 14.92 -22.49 9.52
CA SER A 231 15.09 -21.10 9.10
C SER A 231 16.16 -20.39 9.94
N THR A 232 16.94 -19.53 9.30
CA THR A 232 17.97 -18.76 9.99
C THR A 232 17.40 -17.56 10.75
N SER A 233 16.20 -17.09 10.37
CA SER A 233 15.48 -15.98 11.01
C SER A 233 14.12 -16.45 11.55
N ASP A 234 13.61 -15.78 12.59
CA ASP A 234 12.18 -15.78 12.87
C ASP A 234 11.45 -14.87 11.86
N GLY A 235 10.13 -14.87 11.92
CA GLY A 235 9.27 -13.99 11.14
C GLY A 235 8.78 -12.76 11.91
N TRP A 236 8.27 -11.81 11.16
CA TRP A 236 7.54 -10.63 11.62
C TRP A 236 6.31 -10.48 10.75
N ILE A 237 5.12 -10.58 11.35
CA ILE A 237 3.85 -10.39 10.65
C ILE A 237 3.35 -8.97 10.83
N CYS A 238 2.84 -8.38 9.76
CA CYS A 238 2.22 -7.05 9.79
C CYS A 238 0.95 -7.03 8.92
N CYS A 239 -0.16 -6.52 9.46
CA CYS A 239 -1.40 -6.31 8.72
C CYS A 239 -1.65 -4.83 8.48
N ASP A 240 -1.94 -4.47 7.23
CA ASP A 240 -2.21 -3.11 6.75
C ASP A 240 -1.09 -2.09 7.09
N GLY A 241 0.14 -2.56 7.31
CA GLY A 241 1.27 -1.73 7.74
C GLY A 241 1.14 -1.20 9.17
N ARG A 242 0.30 -1.81 10.01
CA ARG A 242 -0.08 -1.31 11.35
C ARG A 242 0.06 -2.38 12.42
N ARG A 243 -0.81 -3.39 12.38
CA ARG A 243 -0.93 -4.40 13.44
C ARG A 243 0.15 -5.45 13.25
N GLN A 244 1.09 -5.52 14.19
CA GLN A 244 2.30 -6.30 14.01
C GLN A 244 2.61 -7.24 15.18
N ARG A 245 3.35 -8.31 14.88
CA ARG A 245 3.78 -9.30 15.87
C ARG A 245 5.02 -10.06 15.41
N TRP A 246 5.87 -10.39 16.37
CA TRP A 246 6.97 -11.34 16.17
C TRP A 246 6.43 -12.78 16.05
N VAL A 247 6.94 -13.53 15.07
CA VAL A 247 6.47 -14.87 14.71
C VAL A 247 7.65 -15.86 14.78
N PRO A 248 7.75 -16.71 15.81
CA PRO A 248 8.83 -17.68 15.91
C PRO A 248 8.81 -18.70 14.77
N LYS A 249 9.96 -19.32 14.50
CA LYS A 249 10.04 -20.55 13.69
C LYS A 249 9.09 -21.64 14.18
N GLY A 250 8.64 -22.49 13.26
CA GLY A 250 7.62 -23.51 13.50
C GLY A 250 6.20 -22.95 13.60
N SER A 251 6.01 -21.64 13.37
CA SER A 251 4.67 -21.03 13.27
C SER A 251 4.04 -21.28 11.91
N ARG A 252 2.71 -21.25 11.90
CA ARG A 252 1.89 -21.34 10.68
C ARG A 252 0.99 -20.13 10.55
N VAL A 253 0.95 -19.55 9.35
CA VAL A 253 0.04 -18.47 8.97
C VAL A 253 -0.87 -18.95 7.85
N LEU A 254 -2.18 -18.85 8.03
CA LEU A 254 -3.17 -19.11 6.99
C LEU A 254 -3.89 -17.81 6.63
N VAL A 255 -4.03 -17.54 5.33
CA VAL A 255 -4.76 -16.39 4.80
C VAL A 255 -5.89 -16.86 3.89
N ARG A 256 -7.09 -16.32 4.13
CA ARG A 256 -8.31 -16.63 3.39
C ARG A 256 -9.22 -15.41 3.28
N GLU A 257 -10.26 -15.48 2.45
CA GLU A 257 -11.32 -14.46 2.48
C GLU A 257 -12.03 -14.44 3.85
N SER A 258 -12.24 -13.22 4.39
CA SER A 258 -13.05 -13.00 5.58
C SER A 258 -14.54 -13.07 5.24
N HIS A 259 -15.36 -13.54 6.18
CA HIS A 259 -16.82 -13.49 6.04
C HIS A 259 -17.35 -12.04 6.02
N ASP A 260 -16.64 -11.12 6.68
CA ASP A 260 -17.02 -9.72 6.72
C ASP A 260 -16.41 -8.96 5.55
N ARG A 261 -17.14 -7.95 5.09
CA ARG A 261 -16.68 -7.00 4.07
C ARG A 261 -16.67 -5.60 4.63
N LEU A 262 -15.69 -4.81 4.20
CA LEU A 262 -15.65 -3.38 4.53
C LEU A 262 -16.59 -2.62 3.59
N ARG A 263 -17.45 -1.75 4.12
CA ARG A 263 -18.37 -0.94 3.33
C ARG A 263 -17.79 0.44 3.07
N LEU A 264 -17.50 0.75 1.82
CA LEU A 264 -17.06 2.08 1.40
C LEU A 264 -18.24 2.82 0.78
N ALA A 265 -18.59 3.98 1.33
CA ALA A 265 -19.57 4.87 0.72
C ALA A 265 -18.92 5.65 -0.43
N ARG A 266 -19.52 5.53 -1.62
CA ARG A 266 -19.11 6.20 -2.86
C ARG A 266 -20.09 7.32 -3.17
N LEU A 267 -19.66 8.57 -3.02
CA LEU A 267 -20.47 9.75 -3.39
C LEU A 267 -20.16 10.23 -4.82
N SER A 268 -19.16 9.64 -5.50
CA SER A 268 -18.84 9.90 -6.90
C SER A 268 -18.99 8.63 -7.74
N GLY A 269 -19.43 8.78 -9.00
CA GLY A 269 -19.45 7.70 -9.98
C GLY A 269 -18.08 7.41 -10.63
N THR A 270 -16.98 7.86 -10.03
CA THR A 270 -15.64 7.74 -10.61
C THR A 270 -15.23 6.27 -10.68
N SER A 271 -14.93 5.77 -11.87
CA SER A 271 -14.48 4.38 -12.03
C SER A 271 -13.09 4.16 -11.44
N PHE A 272 -12.79 2.93 -11.02
CA PHE A 272 -11.45 2.54 -10.57
C PHE A 272 -10.38 2.84 -11.64
N THR A 273 -10.69 2.61 -12.92
CA THR A 273 -9.81 2.94 -14.04
C THR A 273 -9.39 4.40 -14.05
N LYS A 274 -10.33 5.33 -13.82
CA LYS A 274 -10.01 6.77 -13.80
C LYS A 274 -9.09 7.11 -12.63
N ARG A 275 -9.31 6.53 -11.45
CA ARG A 275 -8.41 6.67 -10.29
C ARG A 275 -7.01 6.16 -10.60
N LEU A 276 -6.92 5.00 -11.23
CA LEU A 276 -5.67 4.37 -11.62
C LEU A 276 -4.87 5.27 -12.58
N VAL A 277 -5.53 5.76 -13.63
CA VAL A 277 -4.93 6.68 -14.61
C VAL A 277 -4.44 7.95 -13.94
N THR A 278 -5.26 8.58 -13.09
CA THR A 278 -4.89 9.81 -12.38
C THR A 278 -3.74 9.57 -11.40
N LYS A 279 -3.76 8.47 -10.64
CA LYS A 279 -2.74 8.18 -9.62
C LYS A 279 -1.37 7.91 -10.23
N PHE A 280 -1.32 7.12 -11.30
CA PHE A 280 -0.07 6.71 -11.94
C PHE A 280 0.30 7.56 -13.16
N SER A 281 -0.46 8.62 -13.43
CA SER A 281 -0.29 9.48 -14.63
C SER A 281 -0.18 8.64 -15.91
N LEU A 282 -1.04 7.62 -16.04
CA LEU A 282 -0.95 6.69 -17.17
C LEU A 282 -1.25 7.41 -18.48
N PRO A 283 -0.46 7.19 -19.54
CA PRO A 283 -0.73 7.77 -20.85
C PRO A 283 -1.98 7.12 -21.46
N VAL A 284 -3.06 7.89 -21.57
CA VAL A 284 -4.32 7.43 -22.19
C VAL A 284 -4.45 7.83 -23.67
N ILE A 285 -3.58 8.71 -24.16
CA ILE A 285 -3.51 9.09 -25.57
C ILE A 285 -2.52 8.17 -26.28
N GLY A 286 -2.97 7.54 -27.38
CA GLY A 286 -2.14 6.63 -28.14
C GLY A 286 -0.93 7.33 -28.78
N TRP A 287 0.19 6.61 -28.93
CA TRP A 287 1.40 7.16 -29.54
C TRP A 287 1.18 7.69 -30.97
N ARG A 288 0.22 7.10 -31.70
CA ARG A 288 -0.20 7.54 -33.05
C ARG A 288 -1.09 8.80 -33.02
N GLU A 289 -1.93 8.96 -32.01
CA GLU A 289 -2.78 10.15 -31.84
C GLU A 289 -1.97 11.37 -31.40
N ASN A 290 -0.89 11.15 -30.66
CA ASN A 290 0.02 12.20 -30.21
C ASN A 290 0.74 12.92 -31.37
N ARG A 291 0.92 12.25 -32.53
CA ARG A 291 1.43 12.90 -33.76
C ARG A 291 0.43 13.86 -34.39
N HIS A 292 -0.87 13.57 -34.31
CA HIS A 292 -1.90 14.47 -34.83
C HIS A 292 -2.05 15.72 -33.94
N PHE A 293 -1.92 15.57 -32.63
CA PHE A 293 -1.90 16.71 -31.70
C PHE A 293 -0.67 17.62 -31.87
N ARG A 294 0.54 17.06 -32.04
CA ARG A 294 1.74 17.87 -32.36
C ARG A 294 1.67 18.51 -33.76
N GLY A 295 0.98 17.88 -34.71
CA GLY A 295 0.77 18.42 -36.06
C GLY A 295 -0.24 19.57 -36.13
N GLN A 296 -1.25 19.61 -35.24
CA GLN A 296 -2.27 20.67 -35.22
C GLN A 296 -1.87 21.92 -34.42
N PHE A 297 -0.97 21.81 -33.44
CA PHE A 297 -0.50 22.94 -32.63
C PHE A 297 0.96 23.36 -32.90
N GLY A 298 1.65 22.68 -33.82
CA GLY A 298 3.04 22.98 -34.22
C GLY A 298 3.24 24.25 -35.06
N ASN A 299 2.18 25.00 -35.38
CA ASN A 299 2.26 26.20 -36.21
C ASN A 299 1.84 27.50 -35.50
N MET A 300 1.75 27.52 -34.16
CA MET A 300 1.32 28.73 -33.42
C MET A 300 2.34 29.26 -32.40
N SER A 301 3.62 28.95 -32.58
CA SER A 301 4.71 29.61 -31.85
C SER A 301 5.97 29.74 -32.70
N TYR A 302 5.90 30.55 -33.76
CA TYR A 302 7.08 31.13 -34.45
C TYR A 302 6.64 32.31 -35.33
N ALA A 303 5.88 33.26 -34.77
CA ALA A 303 5.54 34.50 -35.48
C ALA A 303 5.39 35.67 -34.51
N GLN A 304 6.28 35.79 -33.51
CA GLN A 304 6.31 36.95 -32.62
C GLN A 304 7.67 37.14 -31.93
N SER A 305 8.76 37.11 -32.69
CA SER A 305 10.07 37.56 -32.19
C SER A 305 11.06 37.81 -33.32
N ARG A 306 10.81 38.84 -34.15
CA ARG A 306 11.85 39.52 -34.97
C ARG A 306 11.25 40.70 -35.73
N ARG A 307 10.99 41.81 -35.02
CA ARG A 307 10.98 43.16 -35.59
C ARG A 307 11.40 44.17 -34.52
N THR A 308 12.71 44.27 -34.28
CA THR A 308 13.45 45.49 -33.96
C THR A 308 14.93 45.16 -34.14
N GLY A 309 15.64 45.99 -34.91
CA GLY A 309 17.01 45.77 -35.39
C GLY A 309 18.07 45.68 -34.29
N GLY A 310 19.34 45.44 -34.57
CA GLY A 310 20.08 45.31 -35.82
C GLY A 310 21.55 45.51 -35.46
N SER A 311 22.43 44.61 -35.90
CA SER A 311 23.87 44.79 -36.17
C SER A 311 24.57 43.42 -36.06
N ASP A 312 24.91 42.83 -37.20
CA ASP A 312 25.95 41.80 -37.28
C ASP A 312 27.33 42.43 -36.99
N PRO A 313 28.34 41.64 -36.60
CA PRO A 313 29.28 41.22 -37.66
C PRO A 313 29.81 39.76 -37.58
N VAL A 314 29.99 39.18 -38.78
CA VAL A 314 31.23 38.54 -39.30
C VAL A 314 31.49 37.04 -39.03
N LEU A 315 31.20 36.26 -40.09
CA LEU A 315 32.05 35.33 -40.89
C LEU A 315 32.78 34.11 -40.27
N GLY A 316 32.58 32.98 -40.99
CA GLY A 316 33.55 31.89 -41.20
C GLY A 316 32.95 30.49 -40.94
N SER A 317 32.40 29.77 -41.93
CA SER A 317 33.09 28.78 -42.83
C SER A 317 33.84 27.69 -42.03
N ASP A 318 33.77 26.37 -42.24
CA ASP A 318 33.21 25.42 -43.21
C ASP A 318 33.20 24.09 -42.42
N ASN A 319 32.12 23.31 -42.42
CA ASN A 319 31.81 22.18 -43.32
C ASN A 319 32.67 20.90 -43.15
N ASP A 320 31.95 19.78 -43.31
CA ASP A 320 32.36 18.40 -43.57
C ASP A 320 32.81 17.53 -42.39
N ALA A 321 32.58 16.22 -42.33
CA ALA A 321 31.55 15.28 -42.79
C ALA A 321 32.12 13.88 -42.48
N VAL A 322 31.39 13.04 -41.70
CA VAL A 322 31.16 11.59 -41.98
C VAL A 322 32.39 10.63 -41.79
N PRO A 323 32.29 9.28 -41.60
CA PRO A 323 31.56 8.45 -40.62
C PRO A 323 32.36 7.20 -40.08
N SER A 324 31.64 6.28 -39.42
CA SER A 324 31.77 4.80 -39.42
C SER A 324 32.79 4.05 -38.52
N GLN A 325 32.28 2.96 -37.93
CA GLN A 325 32.90 1.90 -37.09
C GLN A 325 33.74 0.89 -37.93
N PRO A 326 34.28 -0.30 -37.46
CA PRO A 326 34.08 -1.09 -36.21
C PRO A 326 35.26 -1.98 -35.65
N VAL A 327 34.98 -2.69 -34.53
CA VAL A 327 35.46 -4.01 -33.99
C VAL A 327 36.98 -4.33 -33.78
N GLY A 328 37.30 -4.92 -32.61
CA GLY A 328 38.48 -5.79 -32.39
C GLY A 328 38.60 -6.39 -30.97
N ASN A 329 38.72 -7.73 -30.87
CA ASN A 329 39.00 -8.56 -29.67
C ASN A 329 40.49 -8.49 -29.25
N ASN A 330 40.83 -8.94 -28.03
CA ASN A 330 41.95 -9.88 -27.73
C ASN A 330 42.02 -10.34 -26.26
N ASP A 331 42.67 -11.49 -26.09
CA ASP A 331 42.72 -12.46 -24.97
C ASP A 331 43.62 -12.14 -23.72
N GLU A 332 43.43 -12.98 -22.69
CA GLU A 332 44.10 -13.34 -21.39
C GLU A 332 45.67 -13.30 -21.24
N PRO A 333 46.38 -13.76 -20.14
CA PRO A 333 46.03 -14.36 -18.80
C PRO A 333 46.89 -13.91 -17.55
N ASP A 334 46.73 -14.64 -16.41
CA ASP A 334 47.69 -14.94 -15.29
C ASP A 334 47.91 -13.93 -14.13
N SER A 335 48.22 -14.26 -12.85
CA SER A 335 48.14 -15.43 -11.97
C SER A 335 48.63 -15.03 -10.53
N SER A 336 48.14 -15.73 -9.49
CA SER A 336 48.83 -16.10 -8.22
C SER A 336 48.99 -15.18 -6.98
N SER A 337 48.63 -15.79 -5.82
CA SER A 337 49.16 -15.65 -4.44
C SER A 337 48.84 -14.35 -3.66
N SER A 338 48.63 -14.27 -2.34
CA SER A 338 48.77 -15.14 -1.17
C SER A 338 48.07 -14.45 0.03
N ALA A 339 47.48 -15.20 0.96
CA ALA A 339 47.12 -14.75 2.33
C ALA A 339 48.21 -15.21 3.33
N PRO A 340 48.14 -15.00 4.68
CA PRO A 340 47.47 -14.00 5.54
C PRO A 340 48.42 -13.40 6.64
N HIS A 341 47.85 -12.65 7.61
CA HIS A 341 48.32 -12.17 8.95
C HIS A 341 48.11 -10.64 9.06
N SER A 342 47.64 -10.01 10.14
CA SER A 342 47.71 -10.34 11.57
C SER A 342 46.58 -9.69 12.38
N MET A 343 46.35 -10.29 13.54
CA MET A 343 45.41 -9.98 14.63
C MET A 343 46.04 -8.98 15.62
N ALA A 344 45.25 -8.03 16.15
CA ALA A 344 45.48 -7.30 17.40
C ALA A 344 44.11 -6.85 17.93
N ALA A 345 43.49 -7.51 18.90
CA ALA A 345 43.73 -7.40 20.36
C ALA A 345 43.39 -6.00 20.89
N TYR A 346 42.23 -5.89 21.55
CA TYR A 346 41.99 -4.90 22.59
C TYR A 346 41.26 -5.55 23.77
N ASP A 347 41.90 -5.39 24.94
CA ASP A 347 41.59 -5.96 26.23
C ASP A 347 40.28 -5.47 26.84
N ALA A 348 39.65 -6.38 27.59
CA ALA A 348 38.69 -6.08 28.65
C ALA A 348 39.41 -6.02 30.01
N PRO A 349 38.91 -5.26 31.01
CA PRO A 349 39.22 -5.51 32.40
C PRO A 349 38.11 -6.31 33.09
N ASN A 350 38.52 -7.39 33.74
CA ASN A 350 37.74 -8.21 34.69
C ASN A 350 37.69 -7.59 36.10
N GLY A 351 36.60 -7.95 36.81
CA GLY A 351 36.58 -8.31 38.24
C GLY A 351 36.25 -7.16 39.21
N ASP A 352 35.54 -7.35 40.32
CA ASP A 352 35.01 -8.55 41.01
C ASP A 352 33.88 -8.07 41.97
N ARG A 353 32.76 -8.79 42.09
CA ARG A 353 32.27 -9.59 43.24
C ARG A 353 32.00 -8.89 44.59
N ASP A 354 30.89 -9.34 45.18
CA ASP A 354 30.44 -9.29 46.57
C ASP A 354 29.85 -7.99 47.15
N ALA A 355 28.51 -7.86 47.03
CA ALA A 355 27.54 -7.50 48.09
C ALA A 355 26.11 -7.47 47.53
#